data_AF-A0A9E0PJZ8-F1
#
_entry.id   AF-A0A9E0PJZ8-F1
#
_cell.length_a   1.000
_cell.length_b   1.000
_cell.length_c   1.000
_cell.angle_alpha   90.00
_cell.angle_beta   90.00
_cell.angle_gamma   90.00
#
_symmetry.space_group_name_H-M   'P 1'
#
loop_
_entity.id
_entity.type
_entity.pdbx_description
1 polymer ?
#
loop_
_entity_poly.entity_id
_entity_poly.type
_entity_poly.pdbx_seq_one_letter_code
_entity_poly.pdbx_strand_id
1 'polypeptide(L)'
;PDARDSMQLPPQDIAWRDFERSPEHLRGLRIGLLLDAGCGLPVDPQVRAAIARAARLFESAGATVTPMQPFLAPEMLAGMDQFWRMRSHLDMAALPPERKARVLPFIQAWADSAAGLSGTEVFHAAHQFHATRVATVAACSAFDYVLSPVAPITAFAAELASPTDDPLRALEHIAFTVPFNMSEQPAASINCGYSDEGLPIGLQIAGARFDDLGVLRVARAFEQLRGPQRPWPEPPG
;
A
#
# COMPACT_ATOMS: atom_id res chain seq x y z
N PRO A 1 -14.14 13.12 16.48
CA PRO A 1 -12.85 13.50 17.09
C PRO A 1 -12.74 12.94 18.51
N ASP A 2 -11.62 12.30 18.83
CA ASP A 2 -11.31 11.72 20.13
C ASP A 2 -10.08 12.44 20.71
N ALA A 3 -10.22 13.06 21.89
CA ALA A 3 -9.16 13.82 22.52
C ALA A 3 -7.91 13.00 22.88
N ARG A 4 -8.00 11.67 22.89
CA ARG A 4 -6.88 10.75 23.14
C ARG A 4 -6.05 10.49 21.88
N ASP A 5 -6.61 10.77 20.70
CA ASP A 5 -5.93 10.66 19.43
C ASP A 5 -5.17 11.97 19.14
N SER A 6 -3.85 11.91 19.24
CA SER A 6 -2.97 13.06 18.98
C SER A 6 -2.95 13.49 17.51
N MET A 7 -3.46 12.66 16.60
CA MET A 7 -3.52 12.92 15.15
C MET A 7 -4.94 13.25 14.68
N GLN A 8 -5.91 13.39 15.59
CA GLN A 8 -7.30 13.65 15.22
C GLN A 8 -7.45 14.89 14.33
N LEU A 9 -8.36 14.80 13.37
CA LEU A 9 -8.78 15.93 12.55
C LEU A 9 -10.07 16.54 13.12
N PRO A 10 -10.36 17.82 12.78
CA PRO A 10 -11.66 18.41 13.06
C PRO A 10 -12.79 17.51 12.54
N PRO A 11 -13.95 17.49 13.21
CA PRO A 11 -15.10 16.74 12.72
C PRO A 11 -15.50 17.27 11.34
N GLN A 12 -15.73 16.37 10.39
CA GLN A 12 -16.20 16.69 9.05
C GLN A 12 -17.59 16.09 8.84
N ASP A 13 -18.49 16.88 8.27
CA ASP A 13 -19.81 16.42 7.83
C ASP A 13 -19.71 15.85 6.41
N ILE A 14 -19.16 14.64 6.31
CA ILE A 14 -18.98 13.94 5.04
C ILE A 14 -20.24 13.12 4.74
N ALA A 15 -20.81 13.34 3.55
CA ALA A 15 -21.93 12.55 3.04
C ALA A 15 -21.46 11.15 2.58
N TRP A 16 -21.02 10.31 3.52
CA TRP A 16 -20.41 9.00 3.24
C TRP A 16 -21.28 8.05 2.41
N ARG A 17 -22.61 8.26 2.38
CA ARG A 17 -23.55 7.47 1.58
C ARG A 17 -23.60 7.90 0.11
N ASP A 18 -23.03 9.05 -0.24
CA ASP A 18 -22.98 9.59 -1.60
C ASP A 18 -21.72 9.12 -2.35
N PHE A 19 -21.44 7.81 -2.30
CA PHE A 19 -20.32 7.20 -3.02
C PHE A 19 -20.73 6.54 -4.33
N GLU A 20 -22.04 6.33 -4.56
CA GLU A 20 -22.54 5.67 -5.77
C GLU A 20 -22.27 6.53 -7.00
N ARG A 21 -21.47 6.01 -7.94
CA ARG A 21 -21.10 6.71 -9.18
C ARG A 21 -21.09 5.75 -10.35
N SER A 22 -21.60 6.22 -11.47
CA SER A 22 -21.51 5.53 -12.74
C SER A 22 -20.12 5.74 -13.38
N PRO A 23 -19.75 4.95 -14.39
CA PRO A 23 -18.45 5.10 -15.08
C PRO A 23 -18.17 6.49 -15.64
N GLU A 24 -19.20 7.29 -15.96
CA GLU A 24 -19.06 8.66 -16.45
C GLU A 24 -18.33 9.58 -15.45
N HIS A 25 -18.31 9.22 -14.16
CA HIS A 25 -17.56 9.95 -13.14
C HIS A 25 -16.05 9.98 -13.40
N LEU A 26 -15.53 9.02 -14.17
CA LEU A 26 -14.10 8.94 -14.50
C LEU A 26 -13.69 9.90 -15.62
N ARG A 27 -14.66 10.47 -16.36
CA ARG A 27 -14.40 11.31 -17.53
C ARG A 27 -13.63 12.56 -17.14
N GLY A 28 -12.51 12.81 -17.83
CA GLY A 28 -11.69 14.00 -17.64
C GLY A 28 -10.74 13.94 -16.46
N LEU A 29 -10.78 12.89 -15.62
CA LEU A 29 -9.81 12.72 -14.53
C LEU A 29 -8.41 12.48 -15.09
N ARG A 30 -7.41 13.09 -14.46
CA ARG A 30 -5.99 12.85 -14.70
C ARG A 30 -5.50 11.79 -13.74
N ILE A 31 -5.16 10.62 -14.27
CA ILE A 31 -4.84 9.44 -13.49
C ILE A 31 -3.37 9.10 -13.69
N GLY A 32 -2.61 9.04 -12.59
CA GLY A 32 -1.25 8.52 -12.60
C GLY A 32 -1.26 6.99 -12.59
N LEU A 33 -0.42 6.35 -13.40
CA LEU A 33 -0.27 4.89 -13.42
C LEU A 33 1.13 4.49 -12.94
N LEU A 34 1.22 4.02 -11.70
CA LEU A 34 2.46 3.59 -11.06
C LEU A 34 2.62 2.07 -11.16
N LEU A 35 3.50 1.60 -12.05
CA LEU A 35 3.82 0.18 -12.26
C LEU A 35 5.24 -0.20 -11.82
N ASP A 36 5.96 0.75 -11.25
CA ASP A 36 7.27 0.58 -10.65
C ASP A 36 7.34 1.53 -9.45
N ALA A 37 7.50 0.97 -8.25
CA ALA A 37 7.63 1.78 -7.04
C ALA A 37 9.00 2.47 -6.96
N GLY A 38 10.04 1.87 -7.57
CA GLY A 38 11.44 2.28 -7.47
C GLY A 38 12.30 1.39 -6.57
N CYS A 39 11.67 0.56 -5.72
CA CYS A 39 12.34 -0.42 -4.88
C CYS A 39 11.39 -1.56 -4.48
N GLY A 40 11.89 -2.52 -3.71
CA GLY A 40 11.13 -3.68 -3.25
C GLY A 40 11.12 -4.83 -4.25
N LEU A 41 10.12 -5.71 -4.16
CA LEU A 41 9.99 -6.84 -5.06
C LEU A 41 9.59 -6.40 -6.48
N PRO A 42 10.12 -7.07 -7.52
CA PRO A 42 9.68 -6.81 -8.88
C PRO A 42 8.19 -7.13 -9.03
N VAL A 43 7.49 -6.33 -9.83
CA VAL A 43 6.07 -6.58 -10.12
C VAL A 43 5.92 -7.81 -11.00
N ASP A 44 5.21 -8.82 -10.48
CA ASP A 44 4.82 -10.02 -11.20
C ASP A 44 4.12 -9.66 -12.53
N PRO A 45 4.46 -10.33 -13.65
CA PRO A 45 3.88 -10.04 -14.95
C PRO A 45 2.35 -10.09 -14.98
N GLN A 46 1.72 -11.01 -14.25
CA GLN A 46 0.26 -11.14 -14.17
C GLN A 46 -0.35 -9.96 -13.42
N VAL A 47 0.28 -9.52 -12.33
CA VAL A 47 -0.11 -8.31 -11.60
C VAL A 47 0.00 -7.08 -12.51
N ARG A 48 1.16 -6.88 -13.14
CA ARG A 48 1.38 -5.78 -14.09
C ARG A 48 0.33 -5.78 -15.20
N ALA A 49 0.02 -6.93 -15.78
CA ALA A 49 -0.98 -7.06 -16.83
C ALA A 49 -2.39 -6.73 -16.32
N ALA A 50 -2.76 -7.15 -15.11
CA ALA A 50 -4.05 -6.83 -14.51
C ALA A 50 -4.23 -5.33 -14.26
N ILE A 51 -3.22 -4.66 -13.69
CA ILE A 51 -3.27 -3.21 -13.46
C ILE A 51 -3.29 -2.44 -14.79
N ALA A 52 -2.53 -2.87 -15.79
CA ALA A 52 -2.57 -2.28 -17.13
C ALA A 52 -3.95 -2.45 -17.82
N ARG A 53 -4.64 -3.58 -17.61
CA ARG A 53 -6.02 -3.76 -18.08
C ARG A 53 -6.99 -2.82 -17.35
N ALA A 54 -6.85 -2.68 -16.03
CA ALA A 54 -7.66 -1.74 -15.27
C ALA A 54 -7.48 -0.31 -15.77
N ALA A 55 -6.24 0.14 -15.97
CA ALA A 55 -5.93 1.45 -16.54
C ALA A 55 -6.65 1.71 -17.89
N ARG A 56 -6.66 0.71 -18.80
CA ARG A 56 -7.40 0.84 -20.08
C ARG A 56 -8.90 0.99 -19.90
N LEU A 57 -9.49 0.40 -18.87
CA LEU A 57 -10.92 0.59 -18.55
C LEU A 57 -11.18 2.04 -18.11
N PHE A 58 -10.30 2.62 -17.29
CA PHE A 58 -10.36 4.04 -16.94
C PHE A 58 -10.26 4.94 -18.19
N GLU A 59 -9.32 4.64 -19.10
CA GLU A 59 -9.19 5.37 -20.37
C GLU A 59 -10.46 5.25 -21.23
N SER A 60 -11.04 4.05 -21.35
CA SER A 60 -12.28 3.84 -22.11
C SER A 60 -13.49 4.60 -21.54
N ALA A 61 -13.48 4.88 -20.24
CA ALA A 61 -14.48 5.70 -19.56
C ALA A 61 -14.22 7.21 -19.68
N GLY A 62 -13.10 7.59 -20.32
CA GLY A 62 -12.75 8.97 -20.64
C GLY A 62 -11.78 9.63 -19.67
N ALA A 63 -11.12 8.88 -18.78
CA ALA A 63 -9.99 9.39 -18.00
C ALA A 63 -8.74 9.52 -18.88
N THR A 64 -7.82 10.41 -18.50
CA THR A 64 -6.47 10.48 -19.10
C THR A 64 -5.51 9.76 -18.17
N VAL A 65 -4.97 8.63 -18.60
CA VAL A 65 -4.01 7.84 -17.81
C VAL A 65 -2.59 8.12 -18.27
N THR A 66 -1.70 8.48 -17.34
CA THR A 66 -0.29 8.82 -17.62
C THR A 66 0.64 7.94 -16.79
N PRO A 67 1.62 7.24 -17.40
CA PRO A 67 2.62 6.49 -16.65
C PRO A 67 3.41 7.38 -15.68
N MET A 68 3.54 6.93 -14.43
CA MET A 68 4.35 7.58 -13.41
C MET A 68 5.78 7.04 -13.42
N GLN A 69 6.75 7.90 -13.12
CA GLN A 69 8.11 7.48 -12.82
C GLN A 69 8.16 6.89 -11.39
N PRO A 70 9.05 5.92 -11.14
CA PRO A 70 9.30 5.45 -9.77
C PRO A 70 9.81 6.61 -8.91
N PHE A 71 9.39 6.64 -7.64
CA PHE A 71 9.75 7.72 -6.71
C PHE A 71 10.18 7.24 -5.32
N LEU A 72 9.94 5.97 -4.97
CA LEU A 72 10.39 5.40 -3.72
C LEU A 72 11.81 4.87 -3.90
N ALA A 73 12.79 5.58 -3.32
CA ALA A 73 14.18 5.15 -3.36
C ALA A 73 14.42 3.95 -2.42
N PRO A 74 15.33 3.02 -2.74
CA PRO A 74 15.65 1.87 -1.88
C PRO A 74 16.00 2.26 -0.45
N GLU A 75 16.71 3.36 -0.27
CA GLU A 75 17.14 3.88 1.04
C GLU A 75 15.96 4.32 1.90
N MET A 76 14.87 4.80 1.28
CA MET A 76 13.65 5.17 2.01
C MET A 76 13.01 3.94 2.65
N LEU A 77 12.80 2.87 1.87
CA LEU A 77 12.21 1.64 2.38
C LEU A 77 13.12 0.96 3.40
N ALA A 78 14.42 0.87 3.10
CA ALA A 78 15.40 0.27 3.99
C ALA A 78 15.53 1.02 5.32
N GLY A 79 15.54 2.36 5.31
CA GLY A 79 15.60 3.16 6.53
C GLY A 79 14.31 3.07 7.36
N MET A 80 13.13 3.05 6.74
CA MET A 80 11.88 2.80 7.47
C MET A 80 11.88 1.40 8.13
N ASP A 81 12.35 0.37 7.42
CA ASP A 81 12.49 -0.98 7.96
C ASP A 81 13.48 -1.04 9.13
N GLN A 82 14.67 -0.43 9.02
CA GLN A 82 15.63 -0.31 10.12
C GLN A 82 15.01 0.33 11.37
N PHE A 83 14.23 1.40 11.19
CA PHE A 83 13.55 2.05 12.30
C PHE A 83 12.48 1.15 12.93
N TRP A 84 11.67 0.46 12.12
CA TRP A 84 10.66 -0.48 12.63
C TRP A 84 11.28 -1.65 13.37
N ARG A 85 12.40 -2.20 12.88
CA ARG A 85 13.17 -3.23 13.58
C ARG A 85 13.66 -2.75 14.93
N MET A 86 14.26 -1.55 15.00
CA MET A 86 14.71 -0.97 16.26
C MET A 86 13.54 -0.77 17.23
N ARG A 87 12.42 -0.19 16.77
CA ARG A 87 11.21 -0.04 17.59
C ARG A 87 10.75 -1.40 18.14
N SER A 88 10.65 -2.41 17.28
CA SER A 88 10.20 -3.74 17.67
C SER A 88 11.19 -4.48 18.57
N HIS A 89 12.50 -4.24 18.42
CA HIS A 89 13.51 -4.75 19.34
C HIS A 89 13.31 -4.19 20.76
N LEU A 90 13.05 -2.89 20.87
CA LEU A 90 12.75 -2.24 22.15
C LEU A 90 11.43 -2.73 22.76
N ASP A 91 10.37 -2.83 21.96
CA ASP A 91 9.07 -3.36 22.40
C ASP A 91 9.22 -4.79 22.93
N MET A 92 9.99 -5.63 22.21
CA MET A 92 10.24 -7.01 22.60
C MET A 92 11.11 -7.13 23.84
N ALA A 93 12.09 -6.23 24.02
CA ALA A 93 12.91 -6.17 25.24
C ALA A 93 12.09 -5.79 26.48
N ALA A 94 11.01 -5.02 26.30
CA ALA A 94 10.10 -4.63 27.38
C ALA A 94 9.08 -5.73 27.75
N LEU A 95 8.97 -6.82 26.97
CA LEU A 95 8.05 -7.91 27.26
C LEU A 95 8.52 -8.78 28.44
N PRO A 96 7.59 -9.24 29.30
CA PRO A 96 7.87 -10.34 30.22
C PRO A 96 8.39 -11.59 29.50
N PRO A 97 9.28 -12.40 30.12
CA PRO A 97 9.87 -13.57 29.48
C PRO A 97 8.85 -14.54 28.89
N GLU A 98 7.72 -14.78 29.58
CA GLU A 98 6.68 -15.68 29.10
C GLU A 98 5.96 -15.17 27.84
N ARG A 99 5.91 -13.84 27.65
CA ARG A 99 5.34 -13.23 26.44
C ARG A 99 6.37 -13.19 25.31
N LYS A 100 7.63 -12.86 25.63
CA LYS A 100 8.73 -12.87 24.64
C LYS A 100 8.91 -14.26 24.03
N ALA A 101 8.77 -15.33 24.82
CA ALA A 101 8.85 -16.71 24.34
C ALA A 101 7.76 -17.10 23.31
N ARG A 102 6.68 -16.32 23.18
CA ARG A 102 5.61 -16.54 22.19
C ARG A 102 5.83 -15.81 20.87
N VAL A 103 6.86 -14.96 20.78
CA VAL A 103 7.19 -14.24 19.55
C VAL A 103 7.77 -15.23 18.53
N LEU A 104 7.27 -15.21 17.30
CA LEU A 104 7.76 -16.09 16.24
C LEU A 104 9.26 -15.86 16.00
N PRO A 105 10.07 -16.92 15.80
CA PRO A 105 11.51 -16.78 15.56
C PRO A 105 11.87 -15.81 14.42
N PHE A 106 11.05 -15.79 13.36
CA PHE A 106 11.19 -14.85 12.25
C PHE A 106 11.15 -13.38 12.72
N ILE A 107 10.19 -13.03 13.58
CA ILE A 107 10.03 -11.68 14.11
C ILE A 107 11.16 -11.34 15.09
N GLN A 108 11.60 -12.31 15.90
CA GLN A 108 12.75 -12.12 16.79
C GLN A 108 14.01 -11.79 15.97
N ALA A 109 14.30 -12.57 14.92
CA ALA A 109 15.44 -12.33 14.03
C ALA A 109 15.36 -10.98 13.31
N TRP A 110 14.18 -10.61 12.80
CA TRP A 110 13.96 -9.30 12.16
C TRP A 110 14.23 -8.15 13.15
N ALA A 111 13.64 -8.19 14.34
CA ALA A 111 13.80 -7.15 15.36
C ALA A 111 15.25 -7.07 15.88
N ASP A 112 15.82 -8.20 16.31
CA ASP A 112 17.16 -8.26 16.89
C ASP A 112 18.27 -7.91 15.88
N SER A 113 17.98 -7.94 14.58
CA SER A 113 18.92 -7.43 13.56
C SER A 113 19.21 -5.93 13.65
N ALA A 114 18.38 -5.16 14.36
CA ALA A 114 18.64 -3.75 14.66
C ALA A 114 19.44 -3.54 15.96
N ALA A 115 19.78 -4.61 16.69
CA ALA A 115 20.59 -4.50 17.90
C ALA A 115 21.95 -3.86 17.56
N GLY A 116 22.28 -2.79 18.28
CA GLY A 116 23.55 -2.09 18.10
C GLY A 116 23.53 -0.91 17.13
N LEU A 117 22.41 -0.59 16.47
CA LEU A 117 22.29 0.68 15.72
C LEU A 117 22.55 1.87 16.67
N SER A 118 23.39 2.78 16.23
CA SER A 118 23.68 4.04 16.92
C SER A 118 22.49 5.00 16.87
N GLY A 119 22.47 5.97 17.79
CA GLY A 119 21.44 7.02 17.77
C GLY A 119 21.40 7.81 16.46
N THR A 120 22.56 8.02 15.82
CA THR A 120 22.65 8.68 14.52
C THR A 120 22.00 7.85 13.41
N GLU A 121 22.27 6.53 13.37
CA GLU A 121 21.64 5.63 12.39
C GLU A 121 20.12 5.55 12.58
N VAL A 122 19.66 5.45 13.83
CA VAL A 122 18.22 5.45 14.13
C VAL A 122 17.58 6.78 13.72
N PHE A 123 18.25 7.91 13.92
CA PHE A 123 17.74 9.22 13.49
C PHE A 123 17.63 9.31 11.97
N HIS A 124 18.64 8.85 11.22
CA HIS A 124 18.59 8.79 9.76
C HIS A 124 17.48 7.86 9.24
N ALA A 125 17.31 6.72 9.89
CA ALA A 125 16.24 5.76 9.60
C ALA A 125 14.86 6.39 9.84
N ALA A 126 14.65 7.05 10.98
CA ALA A 126 13.41 7.76 11.29
C ALA A 126 13.11 8.91 10.31
N HIS A 127 14.14 9.58 9.80
CA HIS A 127 13.97 10.64 8.81
C HIS A 127 13.37 10.14 7.49
N GLN A 128 13.55 8.86 7.14
CA GLN A 128 13.00 8.31 5.90
C GLN A 128 11.47 8.37 5.84
N PHE A 129 10.76 8.34 6.98
CA PHE A 129 9.31 8.52 7.02
C PHE A 129 8.89 9.87 6.42
N HIS A 130 9.61 10.94 6.78
CA HIS A 130 9.34 12.27 6.25
C HIS A 130 9.77 12.39 4.79
N ALA A 131 10.92 11.81 4.42
CA ALA A 131 11.38 11.79 3.03
C ALA A 131 10.37 11.09 2.11
N THR A 132 9.88 9.91 2.50
CA THR A 132 8.84 9.18 1.77
C THR A 132 7.56 9.99 1.66
N ARG A 133 7.10 10.64 2.74
CA ARG A 133 5.94 11.54 2.71
C ARG A 133 6.10 12.63 1.66
N VAL A 134 7.21 13.36 1.68
CA VAL A 134 7.48 14.47 0.75
C VAL A 134 7.52 13.98 -0.70
N ALA A 135 8.26 12.88 -0.96
CA ALA A 135 8.38 12.30 -2.30
C ALA A 135 7.02 11.84 -2.85
N THR A 136 6.21 11.17 -2.01
CA THR A 136 4.89 10.67 -2.40
C THR A 136 3.94 11.81 -2.77
N VAL A 137 3.81 12.82 -1.90
CA VAL A 137 2.92 13.97 -2.15
C VAL A 137 3.35 14.70 -3.43
N ALA A 138 4.66 14.91 -3.62
CA ALA A 138 5.18 15.54 -4.82
C ALA A 138 4.85 14.73 -6.09
N ALA A 139 5.11 13.42 -6.07
CA ALA A 139 4.87 12.53 -7.21
C ALA A 139 3.38 12.44 -7.59
N CYS A 140 2.47 12.47 -6.61
CA CYS A 140 1.04 12.38 -6.85
C CYS A 140 0.38 13.72 -7.24
N SER A 141 1.02 14.86 -6.93
CA SER A 141 0.40 16.20 -7.03
C SER A 141 -0.11 16.61 -8.42
N ALA A 142 0.42 16.00 -9.49
CA ALA A 142 0.00 16.25 -10.86
C ALA A 142 -1.29 15.52 -11.27
N PHE A 143 -1.78 14.60 -10.43
CA PHE A 143 -2.89 13.71 -10.74
C PHE A 143 -4.04 13.93 -9.76
N ASP A 144 -5.24 13.63 -10.23
CA ASP A 144 -6.43 13.63 -9.37
C ASP A 144 -6.45 12.33 -8.54
N TYR A 145 -6.06 11.21 -9.15
CA TYR A 145 -5.87 9.91 -8.49
C TYR A 145 -4.69 9.13 -9.08
N VAL A 146 -4.18 8.16 -8.32
CA VAL A 146 -3.12 7.25 -8.75
C VAL A 146 -3.60 5.80 -8.71
N LEU A 147 -3.35 5.06 -9.79
CA LEU A 147 -3.52 3.62 -9.90
C LEU A 147 -2.18 2.91 -9.72
N SER A 148 -2.15 1.88 -8.89
CA SER A 148 -0.99 1.00 -8.74
C SER A 148 -1.41 -0.42 -8.38
N PRO A 149 -0.50 -1.41 -8.45
CA PRO A 149 -0.67 -2.65 -7.70
C PRO A 149 -0.85 -2.35 -6.20
N VAL A 150 -1.61 -3.19 -5.49
CA VAL A 150 -1.60 -3.21 -4.01
C VAL A 150 -0.36 -3.94 -3.50
N ALA A 151 -0.08 -5.11 -4.08
CA ALA A 151 1.14 -5.87 -3.85
C ALA A 151 1.83 -6.13 -5.19
N PRO A 152 3.18 -6.23 -5.23
CA PRO A 152 3.91 -6.52 -6.46
C PRO A 152 3.73 -7.98 -6.92
N ILE A 153 3.21 -8.85 -6.08
CA ILE A 153 3.08 -10.30 -6.30
C ILE A 153 1.65 -10.76 -6.04
N THR A 154 1.34 -11.98 -6.46
CA THR A 154 0.13 -12.70 -6.06
C THR A 154 0.28 -13.27 -4.63
N ALA A 155 -0.69 -14.06 -4.17
CA ALA A 155 -0.56 -14.74 -2.89
C ALA A 155 0.61 -15.75 -2.90
N PHE A 156 1.29 -15.85 -1.76
CA PHE A 156 2.42 -16.74 -1.52
C PHE A 156 2.01 -17.86 -0.54
N ALA A 157 2.86 -18.88 -0.37
CA ALA A 157 2.56 -20.02 0.47
C ALA A 157 2.32 -19.61 1.94
N ALA A 158 1.30 -20.19 2.57
CA ALA A 158 0.79 -19.78 3.88
C ALA A 158 1.78 -20.05 5.03
N GLU A 159 2.73 -20.96 4.80
CA GLU A 159 3.77 -21.38 5.74
C GLU A 159 4.89 -20.34 5.84
N LEU A 160 5.02 -19.46 4.84
CA LEU A 160 6.05 -18.43 4.83
C LEU A 160 5.63 -17.25 5.69
N ALA A 161 6.58 -16.69 6.45
CA ALA A 161 6.31 -15.52 7.29
C ALA A 161 6.17 -14.22 6.47
N SER A 162 6.73 -14.22 5.26
CA SER A 162 6.63 -13.13 4.29
C SER A 162 6.90 -13.69 2.89
N PRO A 163 6.67 -12.92 1.80
CA PRO A 163 6.93 -13.42 0.46
C PRO A 163 8.37 -13.84 0.16
N THR A 164 9.33 -13.26 0.87
CA THR A 164 10.75 -13.59 0.73
C THR A 164 11.19 -14.70 1.69
N ASP A 165 10.37 -14.98 2.71
CA ASP A 165 10.68 -15.80 3.89
C ASP A 165 12.05 -15.50 4.53
N ASP A 166 12.55 -14.29 4.31
CA ASP A 166 13.81 -13.80 4.84
C ASP A 166 13.53 -12.65 5.84
N PRO A 167 13.84 -12.82 7.14
CA PRO A 167 13.68 -11.77 8.13
C PRO A 167 14.36 -10.46 7.74
N LEU A 168 15.46 -10.50 6.99
CA LEU A 168 16.18 -9.28 6.58
C LEU A 168 15.57 -8.60 5.36
N ARG A 169 14.55 -9.21 4.73
CA ARG A 169 13.86 -8.71 3.52
C ARG A 169 12.33 -8.83 3.65
N ALA A 170 11.81 -8.77 4.87
CA ALA A 170 10.42 -9.06 5.17
C ALA A 170 9.42 -8.05 4.54
N LEU A 171 9.86 -6.81 4.29
CA LEU A 171 8.98 -5.69 3.92
C LEU A 171 9.11 -5.26 2.44
N GLU A 172 9.83 -5.98 1.60
CA GLU A 172 10.00 -5.58 0.19
C GLU A 172 8.68 -5.60 -0.62
N HIS A 173 7.66 -6.30 -0.13
CA HIS A 173 6.37 -6.43 -0.77
C HIS A 173 5.41 -5.26 -0.53
N ILE A 174 5.72 -4.33 0.39
CA ILE A 174 4.85 -3.18 0.72
C ILE A 174 5.22 -1.89 -0.02
N ALA A 175 6.12 -1.95 -1.01
CA ALA A 175 6.64 -0.77 -1.71
C ALA A 175 5.56 0.09 -2.40
N PHE A 176 4.42 -0.50 -2.74
CA PHE A 176 3.28 0.23 -3.32
C PHE A 176 2.32 0.82 -2.27
N THR A 177 2.28 0.30 -1.05
CA THR A 177 1.33 0.73 0.00
C THR A 177 1.96 1.67 1.03
N VAL A 178 3.23 1.41 1.39
CA VAL A 178 3.96 2.24 2.35
C VAL A 178 3.98 3.74 2.01
N PRO A 179 4.08 4.18 0.74
CA PRO A 179 4.07 5.61 0.42
C PRO A 179 2.80 6.30 0.93
N PHE A 180 1.64 5.65 0.83
CA PHE A 180 0.34 6.20 1.20
C PHE A 180 0.11 6.17 2.72
N ASN A 181 0.69 5.20 3.44
CA ASN A 181 0.76 5.27 4.90
C ASN A 181 1.53 6.52 5.36
N MET A 182 2.66 6.82 4.70
CA MET A 182 3.51 7.94 5.10
C MET A 182 2.94 9.29 4.66
N SER A 183 2.35 9.35 3.47
CA SER A 183 1.76 10.59 2.92
C SER A 183 0.38 10.91 3.51
N GLU A 184 -0.25 9.96 4.18
CA GLU A 184 -1.62 10.06 4.72
C GLU A 184 -2.67 10.31 3.64
N GLN A 185 -2.34 10.03 2.37
CA GLN A 185 -3.31 10.04 1.29
C GLN A 185 -4.23 8.81 1.40
N PRO A 186 -5.55 8.98 1.25
CA PRO A 186 -6.47 7.86 1.26
C PRO A 186 -6.20 6.96 0.06
N ALA A 187 -6.19 5.65 0.30
CA ALA A 187 -6.02 4.64 -0.72
C ALA A 187 -6.98 3.47 -0.49
N ALA A 188 -7.65 3.03 -1.56
CA ALA A 188 -8.53 1.86 -1.55
C ALA A 188 -7.93 0.72 -2.35
N SER A 189 -8.09 -0.51 -1.85
CA SER A 189 -7.75 -1.75 -2.55
C SER A 189 -9.03 -2.38 -3.10
N ILE A 190 -9.07 -2.60 -4.41
CA ILE A 190 -10.22 -3.20 -5.10
C ILE A 190 -9.78 -4.30 -6.06
N ASN A 191 -10.50 -5.42 -6.10
CA ASN A 191 -10.11 -6.52 -6.99
C ASN A 191 -10.25 -6.10 -8.47
N CYS A 192 -9.17 -6.26 -9.25
CA CYS A 192 -9.13 -5.91 -10.67
C CYS A 192 -8.84 -7.11 -11.59
N GLY A 193 -8.79 -8.32 -11.05
CA GLY A 193 -8.56 -9.52 -11.83
C GLY A 193 -8.11 -10.69 -10.98
N TYR A 194 -7.68 -11.75 -11.67
CA TYR A 194 -7.17 -12.95 -11.03
C TYR A 194 -5.90 -13.40 -11.75
N SER A 195 -5.02 -14.07 -11.03
CA SER A 195 -3.91 -14.82 -11.62
C SER A 195 -4.42 -16.06 -12.35
N ASP A 196 -3.53 -16.74 -13.07
CA ASP A 196 -3.78 -17.99 -13.77
C ASP A 196 -4.19 -19.11 -12.79
N GLU A 197 -3.68 -19.08 -11.56
CA GLU A 197 -4.08 -19.95 -10.45
C GLU A 197 -5.40 -19.53 -9.80
N GLY A 198 -6.01 -18.44 -10.27
CA GLY A 198 -7.29 -17.93 -9.79
C GLY A 198 -7.21 -17.08 -8.52
N LEU A 199 -6.02 -16.62 -8.12
CA LEU A 199 -5.83 -15.79 -6.93
C LEU A 199 -6.16 -14.31 -7.26
N PRO A 200 -6.85 -13.57 -6.37
CA PRO A 200 -7.27 -12.20 -6.64
C PRO A 200 -6.08 -11.24 -6.75
N ILE A 201 -6.21 -10.22 -7.61
CA ILE A 201 -5.20 -9.17 -7.81
C ILE A 201 -5.82 -7.82 -7.45
N GLY A 202 -5.23 -7.12 -6.48
CA GLY A 202 -5.70 -5.81 -6.02
C GLY A 202 -5.16 -4.65 -6.85
N LEU A 203 -6.08 -3.80 -7.32
CA LEU A 203 -5.82 -2.44 -7.79
C LEU A 203 -5.91 -1.49 -6.59
N GLN A 204 -4.85 -0.71 -6.39
CA GLN A 204 -4.84 0.39 -5.44
C GLN A 204 -5.26 1.67 -6.15
N ILE A 205 -6.18 2.42 -5.55
CA ILE A 205 -6.63 3.74 -6.00
C ILE A 205 -6.33 4.72 -4.88
N ALA A 206 -5.37 5.62 -5.07
CA ALA A 206 -5.00 6.65 -4.10
C ALA A 206 -5.46 8.04 -4.55
N GLY A 207 -5.92 8.87 -3.62
CA GLY A 207 -6.40 10.23 -3.87
C GLY A 207 -5.56 11.29 -3.16
N ALA A 208 -6.00 12.54 -3.22
CA ALA A 208 -5.41 13.62 -2.40
C ALA A 208 -5.72 13.41 -0.92
N ARG A 209 -4.85 13.92 -0.01
CA ARG A 209 -5.11 13.90 1.44
C ARG A 209 -6.53 14.40 1.72
N PHE A 210 -7.27 13.63 2.52
CA PHE A 210 -8.65 13.91 2.94
C PHE A 210 -9.73 13.76 1.85
N ASP A 211 -9.41 13.21 0.68
CA ASP A 211 -10.39 12.89 -0.36
C ASP A 211 -10.87 11.43 -0.30
N ASP A 212 -11.19 10.96 0.91
CA ASP A 212 -11.66 9.60 1.17
C ASP A 212 -12.91 9.27 0.36
N LEU A 213 -13.88 10.20 0.32
CA LEU A 213 -15.12 10.03 -0.44
C LEU A 213 -14.86 10.02 -1.96
N GLY A 214 -13.90 10.82 -2.46
CA GLY A 214 -13.48 10.77 -3.86
C GLY A 214 -12.88 9.43 -4.23
N VAL A 215 -11.97 8.89 -3.41
CA VAL A 215 -11.40 7.55 -3.61
C VAL A 215 -12.49 6.48 -3.64
N LEU A 216 -13.47 6.53 -2.72
CA LEU A 216 -14.60 5.60 -2.72
C LEU A 216 -15.47 5.72 -3.98
N ARG A 217 -15.72 6.94 -4.46
CA ARG A 217 -16.48 7.21 -5.69
C ARG A 217 -15.77 6.67 -6.94
N VAL A 218 -14.45 6.86 -7.03
CA VAL A 218 -13.64 6.33 -8.14
C VAL A 218 -13.58 4.81 -8.09
N ALA A 219 -13.36 4.23 -6.91
CA ALA A 219 -13.42 2.78 -6.70
C ALA A 219 -14.77 2.21 -7.14
N ARG A 220 -15.87 2.87 -6.76
CA ARG A 220 -17.23 2.47 -7.14
C ARG A 220 -17.48 2.55 -8.64
N ALA A 221 -17.04 3.62 -9.30
CA ALA A 221 -17.15 3.74 -10.75
C ALA A 221 -16.35 2.64 -11.47
N PHE A 222 -15.16 2.27 -10.96
CA PHE A 222 -14.39 1.14 -11.47
C PHE A 222 -15.12 -0.21 -11.26
N GLU A 223 -15.82 -0.40 -10.14
CA GLU A 223 -16.63 -1.62 -9.94
C GLU A 223 -17.67 -1.84 -11.02
N GLN A 224 -18.28 -0.76 -11.53
CA GLN A 224 -19.25 -0.84 -12.61
C GLN A 224 -18.61 -1.24 -13.95
N LEU A 225 -17.30 -1.04 -14.11
CA LEU A 225 -16.54 -1.33 -15.33
C LEU A 225 -15.85 -2.70 -15.32
N ARG A 226 -15.35 -3.14 -14.16
CA ARG A 226 -14.48 -4.32 -14.03
C ARG A 226 -15.18 -5.66 -14.31
N GLY A 227 -16.50 -5.65 -14.50
CA GLY A 227 -17.30 -6.83 -14.77
C GLY A 227 -17.53 -7.73 -13.54
N PRO A 228 -18.24 -8.85 -13.73
CA PRO A 228 -18.60 -9.77 -12.65
C PRO A 228 -17.37 -10.40 -11.99
N GLN A 229 -17.50 -10.67 -10.70
CA GLN A 229 -16.44 -11.28 -9.88
C GLN A 229 -16.67 -12.77 -9.71
N ARG A 230 -15.61 -13.51 -9.40
CA ARG A 230 -15.74 -14.90 -8.96
C ARG A 230 -16.51 -14.94 -7.61
N PRO A 231 -17.24 -16.01 -7.32
CA PRO A 231 -17.83 -16.21 -6.00
C PRO A 231 -16.77 -16.14 -4.90
N TRP A 232 -17.20 -15.76 -3.69
CA TRP A 232 -16.33 -15.82 -2.52
C TRP A 232 -15.86 -17.27 -2.29
N PRO A 233 -14.60 -17.47 -1.89
CA PRO A 233 -14.12 -18.80 -1.52
C PRO A 233 -14.92 -19.31 -0.31
N GLU A 234 -15.34 -20.56 -0.37
CA GLU A 234 -15.95 -21.25 0.76
C GLU A 234 -14.85 -21.98 1.55
N PRO A 235 -14.92 -22.02 2.89
CA PRO A 235 -14.04 -22.85 3.68
C PRO A 235 -14.14 -24.31 3.21
N PRO A 236 -13.04 -25.08 3.22
CA PRO A 236 -13.15 -26.53 3.02
C PRO A 236 -14.09 -27.09 4.09
N GLY A 237 -15.13 -27.80 3.65
CA GLY A 237 -16.14 -28.43 4.50
C GLY A 237 -15.60 -29.57 5.36
#